data_AF-A0A7C6AY56-F1
#
_entry.id   AF-A0A7C6AY56-F1
#
_cell.length_a   1.000
_cell.length_b   1.000
_cell.length_c   1.000
_cell.angle_alpha   90.00
_cell.angle_beta   90.00
_cell.angle_gamma   90.00
#
_symmetry.space_group_name_H-M   'P 1'
#
loop_
_entity.id
_entity.type
_entity.pdbx_description
1 polymer ?
#
loop_
_entity_poly.entity_id
_entity_poly.type
_entity_poly.pdbx_seq_one_letter_code
_entity_poly.pdbx_strand_id
1 'polypeptide(L)'
;ASSMLIFGGALLAIGIFVGRPYCRFICPYGAILGLFSKLARWHVRIPPTECIRCRLCEDACPYGAIVAPVPPLPRSERARARRRLLFAMALLPVWVMLGAGLGYSLHPVMAQLDPQVRLARWIHSERIDPNNKFAVDAVTAFRNTGATEASLYDSAAERLRTFAIAGVGLGLWVGLVFGLKWIQLATRPSRQEYLPDPRRCVACGRCFWYCPEEQVRRGWMSEAEVAQLPRDRMNPSSSLSGGM
;
A
#
# COMPACT_ATOMS: atom_id res chain seq x y z
N ALA A 1 -2.97 -4.14 -34.24
CA ALA A 1 -4.45 -4.24 -34.21
C ALA A 1 -4.92 -5.47 -33.45
N SER A 2 -4.43 -6.68 -33.78
CA SER A 2 -4.87 -7.92 -33.14
C SER A 2 -4.65 -7.96 -31.62
N SER A 3 -3.50 -7.48 -31.14
CA SER A 3 -3.21 -7.37 -29.70
C SER A 3 -4.17 -6.46 -28.94
N MET A 4 -4.62 -5.36 -29.57
CA MET A 4 -5.58 -4.42 -28.97
C MET A 4 -6.99 -5.03 -28.85
N LEU A 5 -7.43 -5.76 -29.89
CA LEU A 5 -8.73 -6.44 -29.88
C LEU A 5 -8.76 -7.60 -28.88
N ILE A 6 -7.68 -8.38 -28.79
CA ILE A 6 -7.54 -9.46 -27.80
C ILE A 6 -7.59 -8.89 -26.38
N PHE A 7 -6.85 -7.81 -26.11
CA PHE A 7 -6.85 -7.17 -24.80
C PHE A 7 -8.22 -6.59 -24.43
N GLY A 8 -8.87 -5.88 -25.35
CA GLY A 8 -10.21 -5.33 -25.13
C GLY A 8 -11.28 -6.42 -24.94
N GLY A 9 -11.24 -7.47 -25.76
CA GLY A 9 -12.13 -8.63 -25.66
C GLY A 9 -11.96 -9.38 -24.34
N ALA A 10 -10.72 -9.59 -23.90
CA ALA A 10 -10.44 -10.21 -22.60
C ALA A 10 -10.97 -9.36 -21.43
N LEU A 11 -10.82 -8.03 -21.48
CA LEU A 11 -11.37 -7.14 -20.44
C LEU A 11 -12.90 -7.17 -20.38
N LEU A 12 -13.57 -7.23 -21.54
CA LEU A 12 -15.03 -7.35 -21.59
C LEU A 12 -15.49 -8.70 -21.03
N ALA A 13 -14.83 -9.79 -21.40
CA ALA A 13 -15.13 -11.13 -20.87
C ALA A 13 -14.97 -11.18 -19.34
N ILE A 14 -13.88 -10.62 -18.80
CA ILE A 14 -13.67 -10.53 -17.35
C ILE A 14 -14.71 -9.60 -16.70
N GLY A 15 -15.13 -8.54 -17.39
CA GLY A 15 -16.11 -7.57 -16.92
C GLY A 15 -17.49 -8.16 -16.60
N ILE A 16 -17.84 -9.31 -17.19
CA ILE A 16 -19.08 -10.03 -16.92
C ILE A 16 -19.07 -10.63 -15.51
N PHE A 17 -17.92 -11.13 -15.06
CA PHE A 17 -17.77 -11.76 -13.74
C PHE A 17 -17.32 -10.78 -12.66
N VAL A 18 -16.48 -9.81 -13.05
CA VAL A 18 -15.88 -8.85 -12.13
C VAL A 18 -16.27 -7.45 -12.55
N GLY A 19 -17.01 -6.74 -11.69
CA GLY A 19 -17.33 -5.35 -11.95
C GLY A 19 -16.09 -4.47 -12.10
N ARG A 20 -15.89 -3.88 -13.28
CA ARG A 20 -14.84 -2.89 -13.62
C ARG A 20 -13.39 -3.40 -13.40
N PRO A 21 -12.94 -4.46 -14.11
CA PRO A 21 -11.62 -5.05 -13.88
C PRO A 21 -10.48 -4.10 -14.27
N TYR A 22 -10.67 -3.31 -15.32
CA TYR A 22 -9.69 -2.32 -15.77
C TYR A 22 -9.41 -1.26 -14.70
N CYS A 23 -10.47 -0.63 -14.17
CA CYS A 23 -10.33 0.43 -13.16
C CYS A 23 -9.74 -0.08 -11.84
N ARG A 24 -10.03 -1.33 -11.47
CA ARG A 24 -9.62 -1.91 -10.18
C ARG A 24 -8.19 -2.44 -10.17
N PHE A 25 -7.72 -3.02 -11.28
CA PHE A 25 -6.45 -3.75 -11.32
C PHE A 25 -5.40 -3.13 -12.23
N ILE A 26 -5.80 -2.47 -13.32
CA ILE A 26 -4.88 -2.06 -14.39
C ILE A 26 -4.67 -0.54 -14.41
N CYS A 27 -5.69 0.23 -14.05
CA CYS A 27 -5.65 1.69 -14.18
C CYS A 27 -4.76 2.33 -13.08
N PRO A 28 -3.70 3.07 -13.45
CA PRO A 28 -2.85 3.78 -12.47
C PRO A 28 -3.65 4.87 -11.73
N TYR A 29 -4.63 5.47 -12.39
CA TYR A 29 -5.51 6.46 -11.77
C TYR A 29 -6.39 5.84 -10.67
N GLY A 30 -6.79 4.57 -10.82
CA GLY A 30 -7.53 3.84 -9.79
C GLY A 30 -6.72 3.66 -8.51
N ALA A 31 -5.41 3.38 -8.61
CA ALA A 31 -4.54 3.26 -7.46
C ALA A 31 -4.39 4.60 -6.70
N ILE A 32 -4.23 5.70 -7.46
CA ILE A 32 -4.12 7.06 -6.90
C ILE A 32 -5.43 7.45 -6.19
N LEU A 33 -6.57 7.28 -6.85
CA LEU A 33 -7.88 7.56 -6.25
C LEU A 33 -8.16 6.71 -5.02
N GLY A 34 -7.73 5.45 -4.99
CA GLY A 34 -7.83 4.60 -3.81
C GLY A 34 -7.07 5.15 -2.61
N LEU A 35 -5.91 5.77 -2.83
CA LEU A 35 -5.15 6.42 -1.77
C LEU A 35 -5.87 7.66 -1.23
N PHE A 36 -6.39 8.52 -2.11
CA PHE A 36 -7.18 9.69 -1.72
C PHE A 36 -8.49 9.32 -1.02
N SER A 37 -9.16 8.24 -1.45
CA SER A 37 -10.40 7.75 -0.84
C SER A 37 -10.18 7.26 0.60
N LYS A 38 -8.99 6.76 0.92
CA LYS A 38 -8.61 6.40 2.29
C LYS A 38 -8.38 7.64 3.16
N LEU A 39 -7.91 8.74 2.58
CA LEU A 39 -7.64 10.00 3.29
C LEU A 39 -8.89 10.90 3.42
N ALA A 40 -9.96 10.59 2.67
CA ALA A 40 -11.21 11.31 2.76
C ALA A 40 -11.72 11.32 4.21
N ARG A 41 -12.14 12.50 4.70
CA ARG A 41 -12.68 12.68 6.05
C ARG A 41 -14.10 12.17 6.21
N TRP A 42 -14.85 12.14 5.11
CA TRP A 42 -16.28 11.85 5.10
C TRP A 42 -16.49 10.51 4.41
N HIS A 43 -16.77 9.48 5.19
CA HIS A 43 -17.13 8.16 4.68
C HIS A 43 -18.63 7.94 4.82
N VAL A 44 -19.20 7.31 3.80
CA VAL A 44 -20.61 6.98 3.75
C VAL A 44 -20.92 5.87 4.77
N ARG A 45 -21.91 6.10 5.64
CA ARG A 45 -22.47 5.11 6.57
C ARG A 45 -23.74 4.53 5.96
N ILE A 46 -23.94 3.22 6.08
CA ILE A 46 -25.11 2.51 5.52
C ILE A 46 -26.33 2.66 6.44
N PRO A 47 -26.29 2.23 7.72
CA PRO A 47 -27.42 2.43 8.61
C PRO A 47 -27.51 3.90 9.08
N PRO A 48 -28.71 4.51 9.10
CA PRO A 48 -28.92 5.82 9.71
C PRO A 48 -28.80 5.79 11.25
N THR A 49 -29.13 4.66 11.87
CA THR A 49 -29.18 4.43 13.33
C THR A 49 -28.14 3.40 13.75
N GLU A 50 -28.54 2.18 14.14
CA GLU A 50 -27.69 1.09 14.57
C GLU A 50 -27.76 -0.09 13.59
N CYS A 51 -26.62 -0.72 13.30
CA CYS A 51 -26.60 -1.88 12.43
C CYS A 51 -27.09 -3.14 13.17
N ILE A 52 -28.22 -3.70 12.74
CA ILE A 52 -28.73 -5.00 13.25
C ILE A 52 -27.95 -6.24 12.75
N ARG A 53 -26.83 -6.05 12.01
CA ARG A 53 -25.92 -7.12 11.53
C ARG A 53 -26.59 -8.21 10.66
N CYS A 54 -27.60 -7.84 9.89
CA CYS A 54 -28.38 -8.76 9.02
C CYS A 54 -27.63 -9.30 7.78
N ARG A 55 -26.47 -8.75 7.42
CA ARG A 55 -25.63 -9.10 6.25
C ARG A 55 -26.24 -8.81 4.86
N LEU A 56 -27.46 -8.28 4.75
CA LEU A 56 -28.08 -7.97 3.46
C LEU A 56 -27.23 -7.02 2.59
N CYS A 57 -26.56 -6.05 3.20
CA CYS A 57 -25.69 -5.11 2.48
C CYS A 57 -24.45 -5.79 1.86
N GLU A 58 -23.94 -6.85 2.48
CA GLU A 58 -22.82 -7.66 1.99
C GLU A 58 -23.24 -8.42 0.72
N ASP A 59 -24.38 -9.11 0.78
CA ASP A 59 -24.96 -9.88 -0.33
C ASP A 59 -25.38 -8.96 -1.49
N ALA A 60 -25.90 -7.77 -1.20
CA ALA A 60 -26.37 -6.83 -2.21
C ALA A 60 -25.24 -6.09 -2.95
N CYS A 61 -23.99 -6.18 -2.49
CA CYS A 61 -22.88 -5.41 -3.05
C CYS A 61 -22.27 -6.11 -4.28
N PRO A 62 -22.42 -5.58 -5.51
CA PRO A 62 -21.88 -6.22 -6.72
C PRO A 62 -20.34 -6.18 -6.79
N TYR A 63 -19.69 -5.39 -5.93
CA TYR A 63 -18.24 -5.22 -5.91
C TYR A 63 -17.55 -5.89 -4.71
N GLY A 64 -18.32 -6.54 -3.82
CA GLY A 64 -17.81 -7.12 -2.58
C GLY A 64 -17.03 -6.11 -1.73
N ALA A 65 -17.51 -4.86 -1.70
CA ALA A 65 -16.82 -3.75 -1.06
C ALA A 65 -17.23 -3.55 0.41
N ILE A 66 -18.19 -4.32 0.92
CA ILE A 66 -18.64 -4.19 2.31
C ILE A 66 -17.71 -4.98 3.24
N VAL A 67 -17.30 -4.32 4.32
CA VAL A 67 -16.39 -4.87 5.32
C VAL A 67 -17.19 -5.32 6.54
N ALA A 68 -17.01 -6.58 6.94
CA ALA A 68 -17.72 -7.18 8.08
C ALA A 68 -17.31 -6.56 9.43
N PRO A 69 -18.21 -6.51 10.44
CA PRO A 69 -17.91 -5.98 11.76
C PRO A 69 -16.85 -6.81 12.48
N VAL A 70 -16.05 -6.16 13.32
CA VAL A 70 -15.03 -6.80 14.17
C VAL A 70 -15.33 -6.39 15.61
N PRO A 71 -15.78 -7.34 16.47
CA PRO A 71 -16.13 -7.02 17.84
C PRO A 71 -14.91 -6.50 18.60
N PRO A 72 -15.12 -5.62 19.60
CA PRO A 72 -14.03 -5.12 20.42
C PRO A 72 -13.36 -6.28 21.18
N LEU A 73 -12.05 -6.16 21.37
CA LEU A 73 -11.27 -7.16 22.11
C LEU A 73 -11.82 -7.33 23.55
N PRO A 74 -11.93 -8.58 24.04
CA PRO A 74 -12.36 -8.87 25.42
C PRO A 74 -11.38 -8.25 26.41
N ARG A 75 -11.87 -7.86 27.59
CA ARG A 75 -11.07 -7.12 28.59
C ARG A 75 -9.78 -7.84 28.99
N SER A 76 -9.79 -9.18 29.04
CA SER A 76 -8.64 -10.04 29.36
C SER A 76 -7.48 -9.90 28.36
N GLU A 77 -7.77 -9.66 27.08
CA GLU A 77 -6.74 -9.61 26.02
C GLU A 77 -6.18 -8.19 25.79
N ARG A 78 -6.87 -7.16 26.28
CA ARG A 78 -6.46 -5.75 26.06
C ARG A 78 -5.06 -5.45 26.56
N ALA A 79 -4.65 -6.04 27.69
CA ALA A 79 -3.31 -5.85 28.24
C ALA A 79 -2.23 -6.44 27.31
N ARG A 80 -2.47 -7.62 26.74
CA ARG A 80 -1.56 -8.27 25.79
C ARG A 80 -1.49 -7.50 24.47
N ALA A 81 -2.64 -7.06 23.95
CA ALA A 81 -2.71 -6.24 22.75
C ALA A 81 -1.97 -4.90 22.94
N ARG A 82 -2.12 -4.24 24.10
CA ARG A 82 -1.39 -3.02 24.45
C ARG A 82 0.12 -3.26 24.51
N ARG A 83 0.59 -4.35 25.14
CA ARG A 83 2.02 -4.69 25.17
C ARG A 83 2.58 -4.94 23.76
N ARG A 84 1.84 -5.65 22.90
CA ARG A 84 2.24 -5.87 21.50
C ARG A 84 2.32 -4.56 20.71
N LEU A 85 1.35 -3.66 20.91
CA LEU A 85 1.37 -2.33 20.28
C LEU A 85 2.55 -1.49 20.77
N LEU A 86 2.80 -1.45 22.09
CA LEU A 86 3.94 -0.74 22.66
C LEU A 86 5.28 -1.30 22.14
N PHE A 87 5.40 -2.62 22.04
CA PHE A 87 6.58 -3.26 21.46
C PHE A 87 6.75 -2.89 19.97
N ALA A 88 5.67 -2.90 19.18
CA ALA A 88 5.69 -2.47 17.79
C ALA A 88 6.10 -1.00 17.64
N MET A 89 5.62 -0.11 18.53
CA MET A 89 6.02 1.30 18.57
C MET A 89 7.48 1.47 18.98
N ALA A 90 7.97 0.70 19.95
CA ALA A 90 9.36 0.72 20.38
C ALA A 90 10.33 0.23 19.30
N LEU A 91 9.89 -0.69 18.41
CA LEU A 91 10.66 -1.14 17.26
C LEU A 91 10.67 -0.16 16.08
N LEU A 92 9.78 0.84 16.04
CA LEU A 92 9.75 1.82 14.95
C LEU A 92 11.09 2.55 14.77
N PRO A 93 11.73 3.13 15.80
CA PRO A 93 13.05 3.74 15.64
C PRO A 93 14.10 2.72 15.18
N VAL A 94 14.01 1.47 15.61
CA VAL A 94 14.91 0.39 15.15
C VAL A 94 14.78 0.17 13.64
N TRP A 95 13.55 0.10 13.12
CA TRP A 95 13.31 -0.02 11.68
C TRP A 95 13.81 1.19 10.88
N VAL A 96 13.64 2.40 11.41
CA VAL A 96 14.12 3.64 10.79
C VAL A 96 15.65 3.68 10.76
N MET A 97 16.32 3.37 11.87
CA MET A 97 17.78 3.32 11.96
C MET A 97 18.38 2.22 11.08
N LEU A 98 17.75 1.03 11.07
CA LEU A 98 18.13 -0.07 10.17
C LEU A 98 18.02 0.37 8.70
N GLY A 99 16.89 1.00 8.32
CA GLY A 99 16.67 1.50 6.97
C GLY A 99 17.71 2.55 6.57
N ALA A 100 18.01 3.51 7.45
CA ALA A 100 19.05 4.51 7.23
C ALA A 100 20.45 3.89 7.07
N GLY A 101 20.80 2.93 7.94
CA GLY A 101 22.10 2.23 7.90
C GLY A 101 22.26 1.39 6.64
N LEU A 102 21.22 0.68 6.22
CA LEU A 102 21.20 -0.04 4.95
C LEU A 102 21.31 0.93 3.76
N GLY A 103 20.53 2.02 3.76
CA GLY A 103 20.60 3.05 2.73
C GLY A 103 21.98 3.70 2.60
N TYR A 104 22.64 3.98 3.72
CA TYR A 104 24.03 4.44 3.74
C TYR A 104 24.98 3.36 3.21
N SER A 105 24.83 2.10 3.60
CA SER A 105 25.73 1.03 3.15
C SER A 105 25.63 0.75 1.64
N LEU A 106 24.47 1.02 1.03
CA LEU A 106 24.24 0.84 -0.41
C LEU A 106 24.69 2.04 -1.27
N HIS A 107 25.01 3.20 -0.67
CA HIS A 107 25.38 4.39 -1.44
C HIS A 107 26.60 4.21 -2.37
N PRO A 108 27.70 3.49 -2.03
CA PRO A 108 28.85 3.38 -2.92
C PRO A 108 28.61 2.43 -4.08
N VAL A 109 27.57 1.58 -3.99
CA VAL A 109 27.10 0.73 -5.10
C VAL A 109 26.22 1.56 -6.03
N MET A 110 25.28 2.34 -5.47
CA MET A 110 24.39 3.20 -6.26
C MET A 110 25.14 4.33 -6.97
N ALA A 111 26.17 4.91 -6.34
CA ALA A 111 26.97 5.96 -6.94
C ALA A 111 27.71 5.52 -8.22
N GLN A 112 27.87 4.22 -8.47
CA GLN A 112 28.51 3.69 -9.68
C GLN A 112 27.65 3.84 -10.94
N LEU A 113 26.37 4.14 -10.76
CA LEU A 113 25.48 4.51 -11.85
C LEU A 113 25.84 5.88 -12.42
N ASP A 114 26.50 6.75 -11.63
CA ASP A 114 26.99 8.03 -12.08
C ASP A 114 28.26 7.88 -12.95
N PRO A 115 28.30 8.47 -14.16
CA PRO A 115 29.44 8.35 -15.06
C PRO A 115 30.76 8.88 -14.49
N GLN A 116 30.75 9.95 -13.70
CA GLN A 116 31.98 10.56 -13.17
C GLN A 116 32.58 9.72 -12.05
N VAL A 117 31.76 9.19 -11.15
CA VAL A 117 32.21 8.28 -10.08
C VAL A 117 32.80 6.99 -10.68
N ARG A 118 32.15 6.46 -11.73
CA ARG A 118 32.63 5.27 -12.43
C ARG A 118 33.95 5.52 -13.18
N LEU A 119 34.07 6.67 -13.85
CA LEU A 119 35.30 7.09 -14.53
C LEU A 119 36.46 7.25 -13.54
N ALA A 120 36.24 7.96 -12.42
CA ALA A 120 37.23 8.15 -11.38
C ALA A 120 37.76 6.80 -10.84
N ARG A 121 36.88 5.81 -10.70
CA ARG A 121 37.30 4.45 -10.31
C ARG A 121 38.16 3.77 -11.37
N TRP A 122 37.81 3.85 -12.65
CA TRP A 122 38.62 3.23 -13.71
C TRP A 122 40.03 3.81 -13.75
N ILE A 123 40.16 5.15 -13.65
CA ILE A 123 41.44 5.84 -13.59
C ILE A 123 42.23 5.43 -12.34
N HIS A 124 41.60 5.43 -11.17
CA HIS A 124 42.25 5.03 -9.91
C HIS A 124 42.70 3.56 -9.89
N SER A 125 41.88 2.67 -10.43
CA SER A 125 42.16 1.23 -10.41
C SER A 125 43.23 0.80 -11.42
N GLU A 126 43.50 1.64 -12.42
CA GLU A 126 44.41 1.40 -13.56
C GLU A 126 44.17 0.06 -14.29
N ARG A 127 43.03 -0.58 -14.01
CA ARG A 127 42.63 -1.89 -14.52
C ARG A 127 41.33 -1.73 -15.29
N ILE A 128 41.49 -1.50 -16.59
CA ILE A 128 40.39 -1.45 -17.54
C ILE A 128 40.43 -2.76 -18.32
N ASP A 129 39.31 -3.48 -18.34
CA ASP A 129 39.15 -4.63 -19.23
C ASP A 129 39.29 -4.16 -20.69
N PRO A 130 40.29 -4.66 -21.45
CA PRO A 130 40.51 -4.25 -22.85
C PRO A 130 39.29 -4.48 -23.75
N ASN A 131 38.41 -5.43 -23.40
CA ASN A 131 37.19 -5.71 -24.16
C ASN A 131 36.05 -4.72 -23.85
N ASN A 132 36.16 -3.91 -22.79
CA ASN A 132 35.16 -2.92 -22.44
C ASN A 132 35.44 -1.58 -23.14
N LYS A 133 35.01 -1.50 -24.41
CA LYS A 133 35.18 -0.29 -25.24
C LYS A 133 34.65 0.99 -24.57
N PHE A 134 33.53 0.91 -23.86
CA PHE A 134 32.95 2.08 -23.16
C PHE A 134 33.90 2.66 -22.10
N ALA A 135 34.60 1.80 -21.36
CA ALA A 135 35.54 2.25 -20.33
C ALA A 135 36.81 2.86 -20.95
N VAL A 136 37.34 2.23 -22.01
CA VAL A 136 38.51 2.72 -22.75
C VAL A 136 38.22 4.08 -23.40
N ASP A 137 37.08 4.21 -24.08
CA ASP A 137 36.67 5.44 -24.75
C ASP A 137 36.47 6.57 -23.73
N ALA A 138 35.86 6.29 -22.57
CA ALA A 138 35.64 7.28 -21.53
C ALA A 138 36.95 7.82 -20.91
N VAL A 139 37.92 6.94 -20.65
CA VAL A 139 39.24 7.34 -20.11
C VAL A 139 40.05 8.10 -21.15
N THR A 140 40.01 7.66 -22.40
CA THR A 140 40.68 8.35 -23.51
C THR A 140 40.08 9.74 -23.72
N ALA A 141 38.75 9.86 -23.72
CA ALA A 141 38.06 11.14 -23.80
C ALA A 141 38.46 12.07 -22.66
N PHE A 142 38.53 11.57 -21.42
CA PHE A 142 38.97 12.37 -20.28
C PHE A 142 40.42 12.86 -20.43
N ARG A 143 41.36 11.98 -20.80
CA ARG A 143 42.76 12.37 -21.03
C ARG A 143 42.89 13.45 -22.12
N ASN A 144 42.06 13.39 -23.16
CA ASN A 144 42.05 14.39 -24.23
C ASN A 144 41.51 15.76 -23.79
N THR A 145 40.72 15.84 -22.71
CA THR A 145 40.25 17.14 -22.18
C THR A 145 41.35 17.96 -21.51
N GLY A 146 42.47 17.34 -21.11
CA GLY A 146 43.55 17.99 -20.37
C GLY A 146 43.18 18.41 -18.94
N ALA A 147 42.01 18.00 -18.42
CA ALA A 147 41.61 18.25 -17.04
C ALA A 147 42.51 17.48 -16.05
N THR A 148 42.68 18.04 -14.86
CA THR A 148 43.50 17.40 -13.82
C THR A 148 42.74 16.28 -13.13
N GLU A 149 43.42 15.17 -12.82
CA GLU A 149 42.81 14.05 -12.08
C GLU A 149 42.25 14.50 -10.72
N ALA A 150 42.90 15.47 -10.06
CA ALA A 150 42.44 16.05 -8.81
C ALA A 150 41.00 16.60 -8.91
N SER A 151 40.71 17.39 -9.95
CA SER A 151 39.36 17.96 -10.16
C SER A 151 38.29 16.89 -10.42
N LEU A 152 38.66 15.75 -11.01
CA LEU A 152 37.77 14.62 -11.23
C LEU A 152 37.47 13.89 -9.92
N TYR A 153 38.48 13.68 -9.08
CA TYR A 153 38.28 13.08 -7.75
C TYR A 153 37.44 13.95 -6.82
N ASP A 154 37.62 15.27 -6.86
CA ASP A 154 36.79 16.22 -6.10
C ASP A 154 35.32 16.14 -6.54
N SER A 155 35.09 16.14 -7.86
CA SER A 155 33.73 16.00 -8.44
C SER A 155 33.10 14.65 -8.09
N ALA A 156 33.88 13.56 -8.14
CA ALA A 156 33.41 12.24 -7.77
C ALA A 156 33.09 12.14 -6.26
N ALA A 157 33.88 12.78 -5.40
CA ALA A 157 33.64 12.84 -3.96
C ALA A 157 32.34 13.61 -3.63
N GLU A 158 32.08 14.72 -4.33
CA GLU A 158 30.83 15.49 -4.17
C GLU A 158 29.61 14.66 -4.60
N ARG A 159 29.71 13.94 -5.72
CA ARG A 159 28.66 13.01 -6.18
C ARG A 159 28.43 11.90 -5.15
N LEU A 160 29.49 11.26 -4.66
CA LEU A 160 29.41 10.21 -3.64
C LEU A 160 28.70 10.70 -2.37
N ARG A 161 29.02 11.92 -1.89
CA ARG A 161 28.34 12.53 -0.73
C ARG A 161 26.85 12.75 -0.99
N THR A 162 26.50 13.20 -2.20
CA THR A 162 25.10 13.39 -2.60
C THR A 162 24.34 12.06 -2.57
N PHE A 163 24.92 10.99 -3.13
CA PHE A 163 24.34 9.65 -3.07
C PHE A 163 24.25 9.12 -1.64
N ALA A 164 25.20 9.44 -0.75
CA ALA A 164 25.12 9.07 0.66
C ALA A 164 23.92 9.72 1.36
N ILE A 165 23.72 11.03 1.18
CA ILE A 165 22.57 11.74 1.75
C ILE A 165 21.25 11.21 1.15
N ALA A 166 21.19 11.03 -0.16
CA ALA A 166 20.01 10.48 -0.83
C ALA A 166 19.70 9.05 -0.38
N GLY A 167 20.72 8.19 -0.24
CA GLY A 167 20.61 6.82 0.24
C GLY A 167 20.09 6.75 1.68
N VAL A 168 20.61 7.59 2.57
CA VAL A 168 20.09 7.74 3.94
C VAL A 168 18.64 8.23 3.93
N GLY A 169 18.32 9.25 3.13
CA GLY A 169 16.95 9.78 3.02
C GLY A 169 15.94 8.74 2.55
N LEU A 170 16.27 7.98 1.51
CA LEU A 170 15.45 6.88 1.01
C LEU A 170 15.34 5.76 2.06
N GLY A 171 16.44 5.40 2.70
CA GLY A 171 16.50 4.39 3.76
C GLY A 171 15.61 4.73 4.95
N LEU A 172 15.63 6.00 5.41
CA LEU A 172 14.75 6.52 6.45
C LEU A 172 13.28 6.39 6.06
N TRP A 173 12.92 6.77 4.82
CA TRP A 173 11.54 6.66 4.33
C TRP A 173 11.07 5.21 4.27
N VAL A 174 11.89 4.29 3.72
CA VAL A 174 11.56 2.87 3.66
C VAL A 174 11.40 2.30 5.07
N GLY A 175 12.35 2.55 5.98
CA GLY A 175 12.29 2.10 7.36
C GLY A 175 11.04 2.61 8.10
N LEU A 176 10.65 3.87 7.86
CA LEU A 176 9.43 4.45 8.41
C LEU A 176 8.18 3.76 7.87
N VAL A 177 8.08 3.53 6.55
CA VAL A 177 6.92 2.84 5.94
C VAL A 177 6.78 1.42 6.49
N PHE A 178 7.88 0.67 6.59
CA PHE A 178 7.88 -0.67 7.18
C PHE A 178 7.48 -0.65 8.66
N GLY A 179 8.04 0.26 9.45
CA GLY A 179 7.69 0.44 10.86
C GLY A 179 6.21 0.77 11.07
N LEU A 180 5.66 1.71 10.28
CA LEU A 180 4.25 2.07 10.33
C LEU A 180 3.34 0.90 9.91
N LYS A 181 3.74 0.10 8.91
CA LYS A 181 3.00 -1.10 8.51
C LYS A 181 3.01 -2.17 9.59
N TRP A 182 4.14 -2.36 10.26
CA TRP A 182 4.26 -3.27 11.39
C TRP A 182 3.33 -2.86 12.55
N ILE A 183 3.30 -1.57 12.90
CA ILE A 183 2.34 -1.03 13.87
C ILE A 183 0.90 -1.24 13.39
N GLN A 184 0.61 -0.97 12.12
CA GLN A 184 -0.73 -1.15 11.54
C GLN A 184 -1.20 -2.61 11.66
N LEU A 185 -0.31 -3.59 11.49
CA LEU A 185 -0.62 -5.02 11.68
C LEU A 185 -0.83 -5.39 13.16
N ALA A 186 -0.14 -4.71 14.08
CA ALA A 186 -0.35 -4.88 15.52
C ALA A 186 -1.65 -4.23 16.01
N THR A 187 -2.15 -3.20 15.31
CA THR A 187 -3.44 -2.56 15.63
C THR A 187 -4.61 -3.33 15.03
N ARG A 188 -5.59 -3.70 15.88
CA ARG A 188 -6.87 -4.26 15.43
C ARG A 188 -7.97 -3.20 15.56
N PRO A 189 -8.44 -2.58 14.46
CA PRO A 189 -9.54 -1.64 14.55
C PRO A 189 -10.83 -2.37 14.96
N SER A 190 -11.54 -1.85 15.96
CA SER A 190 -12.87 -2.32 16.33
C SER A 190 -13.91 -1.57 15.52
N ARG A 191 -14.89 -2.30 14.97
CA ARG A 191 -16.00 -1.72 14.21
C ARG A 191 -17.25 -2.55 14.45
N GLN A 192 -18.34 -1.89 14.81
CA GLN A 192 -19.57 -2.59 15.22
C GLN A 192 -20.54 -2.79 14.05
N GLU A 193 -20.38 -2.01 12.98
CA GLU A 193 -21.29 -1.96 11.84
C GLU A 193 -20.60 -2.47 10.56
N TYR A 194 -21.42 -2.89 9.58
CA TYR A 194 -20.98 -3.13 8.22
C TYR A 194 -20.68 -1.80 7.52
N LEU A 195 -19.47 -1.65 6.99
CA LEU A 195 -18.98 -0.39 6.43
C LEU A 195 -18.48 -0.60 4.98
N PRO A 196 -18.77 0.30 4.04
CA PRO A 196 -18.17 0.25 2.71
C PRO A 196 -16.67 0.55 2.77
N ASP A 197 -15.82 -0.28 2.15
CA ASP A 197 -14.39 0.00 1.97
C ASP A 197 -14.23 1.15 0.96
N PRO A 198 -13.70 2.32 1.37
CA PRO A 198 -13.54 3.47 0.49
C PRO A 198 -12.66 3.20 -0.74
N ARG A 199 -11.78 2.19 -0.68
CA ARG A 199 -10.90 1.82 -1.80
C ARG A 199 -11.59 0.95 -2.85
N ARG A 200 -12.67 0.27 -2.49
CA ARG A 200 -13.36 -0.71 -3.35
C ARG A 200 -14.79 -0.28 -3.69
N CYS A 201 -15.39 0.56 -2.85
CA CYS A 201 -16.75 1.04 -3.01
C CYS A 201 -16.78 2.15 -4.08
N VAL A 202 -17.65 1.98 -5.08
CA VAL A 202 -17.90 2.99 -6.13
C VAL A 202 -19.14 3.84 -5.84
N ALA A 203 -19.66 3.78 -4.61
CA ALA A 203 -20.83 4.54 -4.15
C ALA A 203 -22.09 4.41 -5.03
N CYS A 204 -22.36 3.23 -5.61
CA CYS A 204 -23.56 2.99 -6.42
C CYS A 204 -24.88 3.00 -5.62
N GLY A 205 -24.81 3.07 -4.29
CA GLY A 205 -25.98 3.19 -3.42
C GLY A 205 -26.81 1.92 -3.22
N ARG A 206 -26.51 0.80 -3.91
CA ARG A 206 -27.32 -0.43 -3.82
C ARG A 206 -27.49 -0.96 -2.40
N CYS A 207 -26.47 -0.85 -1.55
CA CYS A 207 -26.55 -1.26 -0.15
C CYS A 207 -27.63 -0.54 0.68
N PHE A 208 -27.98 0.71 0.35
CA PHE A 208 -29.02 1.47 1.03
C PHE A 208 -30.42 0.91 0.77
N TRP A 209 -30.67 0.45 -0.46
CA TRP A 209 -31.98 -0.11 -0.84
C TRP A 209 -32.30 -1.41 -0.08
N TYR A 210 -31.28 -2.17 0.30
CA TYR A 210 -31.43 -3.44 1.03
C TYR A 210 -31.20 -3.31 2.55
N CYS A 211 -30.92 -2.11 3.07
CA CYS A 211 -30.72 -1.88 4.50
C CYS A 211 -32.06 -1.65 5.19
N PRO A 212 -32.52 -2.52 6.12
CA PRO A 212 -33.83 -2.37 6.77
C PRO A 212 -33.99 -1.05 7.52
N GLU A 213 -32.94 -0.59 8.21
CA GLU A 213 -32.94 0.71 8.92
C GLU A 213 -33.12 1.90 7.96
N GLU A 214 -32.58 1.81 6.74
CA GLU A 214 -32.79 2.85 5.72
C GLU A 214 -34.20 2.75 5.12
N GLN A 215 -34.79 1.56 5.06
CA GLN A 215 -36.18 1.37 4.65
C GLN A 215 -37.16 1.96 5.68
N VAL A 216 -36.88 1.82 6.98
CA VAL A 216 -37.63 2.49 8.05
C VAL A 216 -37.53 4.01 7.93
N ARG A 217 -36.31 4.54 7.74
CA ARG A 217 -36.11 5.97 7.51
C ARG A 217 -36.88 6.51 6.29
N ARG A 218 -37.11 5.68 5.27
CA ARG A 218 -37.90 6.02 4.07
C ARG A 218 -39.40 5.75 4.21
N GLY A 219 -39.84 5.17 5.32
CA GLY A 219 -41.24 4.82 5.57
C GLY A 219 -41.74 3.59 4.80
N TRP A 220 -40.84 2.72 4.33
CA TRP A 220 -41.21 1.46 3.65
C TRP A 220 -41.40 0.29 4.64
N MET A 221 -40.88 0.42 5.85
CA MET A 221 -41.04 -0.53 6.95
C MET A 221 -41.27 0.24 8.25
N SER A 222 -41.91 -0.42 9.21
CA SER A 222 -42.02 0.03 10.60
C SER A 222 -40.86 -0.52 11.46
N GLU A 223 -40.56 0.16 12.56
CA GLU A 223 -39.56 -0.29 13.53
C GLU A 223 -39.92 -1.67 14.13
N ALA A 224 -41.21 -1.95 14.30
CA ALA A 224 -41.69 -3.23 14.80
C ALA A 224 -41.37 -4.39 13.84
N GLU A 225 -41.50 -4.17 12.53
CA GLU A 225 -41.14 -5.17 11.52
C GLU A 225 -39.63 -5.44 11.50
N VAL A 226 -38.81 -4.38 11.64
CA VAL A 226 -37.35 -4.55 11.72
C VAL A 226 -36.92 -5.28 12.99
N ALA A 227 -37.58 -5.02 14.12
CA ALA A 227 -37.30 -5.69 15.39
C ALA A 227 -37.56 -7.21 15.34
N GLN A 228 -38.47 -7.67 14.48
CA GLN A 228 -38.79 -9.08 14.27
C GLN A 228 -37.81 -9.78 13.31
N LEU A 229 -36.96 -9.04 12.58
CA LEU A 229 -36.02 -9.64 11.65
C LEU A 229 -34.99 -10.52 12.38
N PRO A 230 -34.66 -11.71 11.83
CA PRO A 230 -33.65 -12.57 12.41
C PRO A 230 -32.29 -11.85 12.37
N ARG A 231 -31.79 -11.47 13.55
CA ARG A 231 -30.44 -10.90 13.72
C ARG A 231 -29.36 -11.96 13.49
N ASP A 232 -29.73 -13.24 13.44
CA ASP A 232 -28.85 -14.38 13.60
C ASP A 232 -28.44 -15.09 12.29
N ARG A 233 -28.30 -14.38 11.17
CA ARG A 233 -27.34 -14.82 10.11
C ARG A 233 -25.87 -14.70 10.58
N MET A 234 -25.65 -14.50 11.87
CA MET A 234 -24.38 -14.35 12.57
C MET A 234 -23.84 -15.71 13.04
N ASN A 235 -23.18 -16.46 12.16
CA ASN A 235 -21.97 -17.16 12.59
C ASN A 235 -20.97 -17.49 11.47
N PRO A 236 -19.86 -16.75 11.33
CA PRO A 236 -18.65 -17.25 10.67
C PRO A 236 -17.70 -17.99 11.62
N SER A 237 -17.97 -18.08 12.94
CA SER A 237 -17.07 -18.79 13.86
C SER A 237 -17.05 -20.31 13.67
N SER A 238 -17.96 -20.88 12.88
CA SER A 238 -17.94 -22.30 12.51
C SER A 238 -16.99 -22.63 11.34
N SER A 239 -16.46 -21.66 10.59
CA SER A 239 -15.59 -21.95 9.43
C SER A 239 -14.10 -21.63 9.62
N LEU A 240 -13.70 -21.05 10.76
CA LEU A 240 -12.30 -20.67 11.02
C LEU A 240 -11.71 -21.28 12.31
N SER A 241 -12.39 -22.27 12.90
CA SER A 241 -11.87 -23.11 14.00
C SER A 241 -11.38 -24.50 13.53
N GLY A 242 -11.41 -24.78 12.22
CA GLY A 242 -10.85 -26.00 11.62
C GLY A 242 -9.67 -25.67 10.72
N GLY A 243 -8.47 -25.61 11.30
CA GLY A 243 -7.24 -25.32 10.58
C GLY A 243 -6.08 -25.07 11.53
N MET A 244 -5.81 -26.06 12.41
CA MET A 244 -4.45 -26.36 12.84
C MET A 244 -3.77 -27.16 11.73
#